data_AF-A0A3D4GTL3-F1
#
_entry.id   AF-A0A3D4GTL3-F1
#
_cell.length_a   1.000
_cell.length_b   1.000
_cell.length_c   1.000
_cell.angle_alpha   90.00
_cell.angle_beta   90.00
_cell.angle_gamma   90.00
#
_symmetry.space_group_name_H-M   'P 1'
#
loop_
_entity.id
_entity.type
_entity.pdbx_description
1 polymer ?
#
loop_
_entity_poly.entity_id
_entity_poly.type
_entity_poly.pdbx_seq_one_letter_code
_entity_poly.pdbx_strand_id
1 'polypeptide(L)'
;DGYLNVHFTVVEPEKRWSNLRDQHELYCAGHLMEAAVAHLEATGRREFLDVMCRYADYIVSVFGKGRKQKRGYPGHEEIELALVKLYRATGRRSYLDLAKFFVDERGRSPHYFDREARERGEDPVRFGGHDYFQAHLPVREQETAEGHAVRACYLYAGMADVAAETGDRELLVACRRMWKNITEKRMYIHGGIGSSRFGERFTIDYDLPNEEAYAETCAAIALVFFAHRMVQMDTDRQYSDVMERALYNCIPAGVSLDGTRFFYDNYLASFPGSHRFTGQKPPVRQEWFGG
;
A
#
# COMPACT_ATOMS: atom_id res chain seq x y z
N ASP A 1 -18.95 -18.57 -4.80
CA ASP A 1 -17.96 -18.65 -3.70
C ASP A 1 -17.81 -17.33 -2.97
N GLY A 2 -17.93 -16.18 -3.65
CA GLY A 2 -17.71 -14.85 -3.10
C GLY A 2 -16.61 -14.09 -3.84
N TYR A 3 -15.87 -14.75 -4.73
CA TYR A 3 -14.79 -14.15 -5.50
C TYR A 3 -15.30 -13.06 -6.44
N LEU A 4 -14.60 -11.92 -6.47
CA LEU A 4 -14.89 -10.79 -7.35
C LEU A 4 -13.59 -10.19 -7.92
N ASN A 5 -13.31 -10.52 -9.18
CA ASN A 5 -12.25 -9.88 -9.97
C ASN A 5 -12.58 -10.07 -11.46
N VAL A 6 -12.63 -8.99 -12.23
CA VAL A 6 -13.07 -9.06 -13.64
C VAL A 6 -12.09 -9.87 -14.49
N HIS A 7 -10.78 -9.65 -14.35
CA HIS A 7 -9.74 -10.33 -15.14
C HIS A 7 -9.81 -11.84 -14.95
N PHE A 8 -9.86 -12.32 -13.71
CA PHE A 8 -9.95 -13.75 -13.39
C PHE A 8 -11.39 -14.30 -13.36
N THR A 9 -12.35 -13.54 -13.88
CA THR A 9 -13.69 -14.04 -14.21
C THR A 9 -13.86 -14.18 -15.72
N VAL A 10 -13.28 -13.26 -16.50
CA VAL A 10 -13.52 -13.15 -17.94
C VAL A 10 -12.32 -13.59 -18.77
N VAL A 11 -11.11 -13.19 -18.41
CA VAL A 11 -9.90 -13.37 -19.23
C VAL A 11 -9.17 -14.65 -18.86
N GLU A 12 -8.91 -14.87 -17.56
CA GLU A 12 -8.14 -16.03 -17.07
C GLU A 12 -8.84 -16.73 -15.88
N PRO A 13 -10.03 -17.33 -16.09
CA PRO A 13 -10.86 -17.85 -14.99
C PRO A 13 -10.19 -18.91 -14.11
N GLU A 14 -9.27 -19.69 -14.69
CA GLU A 14 -8.57 -20.79 -14.01
C GLU A 14 -7.30 -20.34 -13.26
N LYS A 15 -6.93 -19.05 -13.32
CA LYS A 15 -5.66 -18.54 -12.78
C LYS A 15 -5.78 -17.72 -11.50
N ARG A 16 -6.92 -17.79 -10.81
CA ARG A 16 -7.11 -17.14 -9.51
C ARG A 16 -6.02 -17.55 -8.53
N TRP A 17 -5.43 -16.59 -7.84
CA TRP A 17 -4.42 -16.80 -6.80
C TRP A 17 -3.16 -17.55 -7.29
N SER A 18 -2.85 -17.50 -8.59
CA SER A 18 -1.64 -18.09 -9.15
C SER A 18 -0.46 -17.13 -9.19
N ASN A 19 -0.71 -15.81 -9.15
CA ASN A 19 0.33 -14.78 -9.13
C ASN A 19 -0.07 -13.61 -8.21
N LEU A 20 0.10 -13.83 -6.91
CA LEU A 20 -0.19 -12.81 -5.90
C LEU A 20 0.81 -11.66 -5.95
N ARG A 21 2.03 -11.92 -6.44
CA ARG A 21 3.08 -10.90 -6.58
C ARG A 21 2.66 -9.78 -7.54
N ASP A 22 2.08 -10.12 -8.69
CA ASP A 22 1.94 -9.15 -9.79
C ASP A 22 0.48 -8.81 -10.16
N GLN A 23 -0.50 -9.68 -9.86
CA GLN A 23 -1.85 -9.56 -10.46
C GLN A 23 -2.89 -8.86 -9.58
N HIS A 24 -2.48 -8.30 -8.44
CA HIS A 24 -3.27 -7.36 -7.63
C HIS A 24 -4.67 -7.83 -7.21
N GLU A 25 -4.94 -9.14 -7.16
CA GLU A 25 -6.28 -9.65 -6.81
C GLU A 25 -6.75 -9.19 -5.42
N LEU A 26 -5.87 -9.32 -4.41
CA LEU A 26 -6.15 -8.91 -3.03
C LEU A 26 -6.11 -7.38 -2.86
N TYR A 27 -5.29 -6.68 -3.67
CA TYR A 27 -5.26 -5.21 -3.70
C TYR A 27 -6.61 -4.65 -4.17
N CYS A 28 -7.13 -5.15 -5.30
CA CYS A 28 -8.45 -4.76 -5.79
C CYS A 28 -9.56 -5.13 -4.79
N ALA A 29 -9.45 -6.28 -4.12
CA ALA A 29 -10.39 -6.67 -3.08
C ALA A 29 -10.37 -5.70 -1.89
N GLY A 30 -9.18 -5.27 -1.44
CA GLY A 30 -9.02 -4.31 -0.35
C GLY A 30 -9.67 -2.96 -0.66
N HIS A 31 -9.39 -2.36 -1.82
CA HIS A 31 -10.02 -1.10 -2.21
C HIS A 31 -11.55 -1.20 -2.32
N LEU A 32 -12.09 -2.33 -2.81
CA LEU A 32 -13.53 -2.56 -2.82
C LEU A 32 -14.10 -2.68 -1.40
N MET A 33 -13.37 -3.28 -0.45
CA MET A 33 -13.79 -3.35 0.96
C MET A 33 -13.80 -1.97 1.60
N GLU A 34 -12.78 -1.14 1.34
CA GLU A 34 -12.75 0.24 1.82
C GLU A 34 -13.92 1.05 1.29
N ALA A 35 -14.20 0.95 -0.02
CA ALA A 35 -15.34 1.60 -0.65
C ALA A 35 -16.67 1.14 -0.06
N ALA A 36 -16.83 -0.15 0.23
CA ALA A 36 -18.03 -0.71 0.83
C ALA A 36 -18.25 -0.22 2.27
N VAL A 37 -17.19 -0.12 3.07
CA VAL A 37 -17.25 0.44 4.43
C VAL A 37 -17.61 1.93 4.37
N ALA A 38 -16.95 2.72 3.54
CA ALA A 38 -17.27 4.14 3.39
C ALA A 38 -18.70 4.36 2.88
N HIS A 39 -19.18 3.53 1.94
CA HIS A 39 -20.56 3.59 1.45
C HIS A 39 -21.57 3.28 2.55
N LEU A 40 -21.30 2.28 3.39
CA LEU A 40 -22.12 1.97 4.56
C LEU A 40 -22.19 3.16 5.51
N GLU A 41 -21.05 3.76 5.86
CA GLU A 41 -20.97 4.90 6.78
C GLU A 41 -21.70 6.13 6.23
N ALA A 42 -21.60 6.39 4.94
CA ALA A 42 -22.22 7.54 4.30
C ALA A 42 -23.72 7.39 4.06
N THR A 43 -24.22 6.17 3.81
CA THR A 43 -25.59 5.95 3.32
C THR A 43 -26.45 5.05 4.20
N GLY A 44 -25.84 4.31 5.14
CA GLY A 44 -26.49 3.26 5.92
C GLY A 44 -26.85 1.99 5.13
N ARG A 45 -26.59 1.94 3.82
CA ARG A 45 -26.95 0.83 2.93
C ARG A 45 -25.91 -0.28 2.97
N ARG A 46 -26.38 -1.51 3.15
CA ARG A 46 -25.52 -2.69 3.44
C ARG A 46 -25.21 -3.55 2.23
N GLU A 47 -25.88 -3.36 1.11
CA GLU A 47 -25.81 -4.26 -0.04
C GLU A 47 -24.37 -4.42 -0.55
N PHE A 48 -23.61 -3.32 -0.62
CA PHE A 48 -22.20 -3.36 -1.02
C PHE A 48 -21.33 -4.01 0.07
N LEU A 49 -21.55 -3.68 1.34
CA LEU A 49 -20.86 -4.30 2.47
C LEU A 49 -21.05 -5.82 2.49
N ASP A 50 -22.28 -6.29 2.29
CA ASP A 50 -22.63 -7.71 2.34
C ASP A 50 -21.99 -8.49 1.19
N VAL A 51 -21.88 -7.89 -0.01
CA VAL A 51 -21.08 -8.46 -1.12
C VAL A 51 -19.62 -8.59 -0.73
N MET A 52 -19.03 -7.54 -0.14
CA MET A 52 -17.62 -7.57 0.26
C MET A 52 -17.36 -8.48 1.46
N CYS A 53 -18.32 -8.68 2.36
CA CYS A 53 -18.24 -9.68 3.42
C CYS A 53 -18.17 -11.09 2.84
N ARG A 54 -18.98 -11.42 1.83
CA ARG A 54 -18.91 -12.73 1.15
C ARG A 54 -17.56 -12.95 0.47
N TYR A 55 -16.98 -11.90 -0.12
CA TYR A 55 -15.64 -12.00 -0.69
C TYR A 55 -14.57 -12.16 0.40
N ALA A 56 -14.63 -11.38 1.47
CA ALA A 56 -13.73 -11.50 2.61
C ALA A 56 -13.81 -12.91 3.25
N ASP A 57 -15.01 -13.46 3.43
CA ASP A 57 -15.23 -14.81 3.94
C ASP A 57 -14.58 -15.87 3.03
N TYR A 58 -14.67 -15.68 1.71
CA TYR A 58 -13.95 -16.53 0.76
C TYR A 58 -12.43 -16.40 0.89
N ILE A 59 -11.89 -15.18 0.99
CA ILE A 59 -10.45 -14.95 1.17
C ILE A 59 -9.96 -15.59 2.47
N VAL A 60 -10.71 -15.47 3.58
CA VAL A 60 -10.44 -16.16 4.85
C VAL A 60 -10.34 -17.68 4.64
N SER A 61 -11.17 -18.27 3.79
CA SER A 61 -11.10 -19.71 3.50
C SER A 61 -9.86 -20.11 2.68
N VAL A 62 -9.29 -19.19 1.89
CA VAL A 62 -8.18 -19.44 0.97
C VAL A 62 -6.82 -19.18 1.63
N PHE A 63 -6.70 -18.12 2.44
CA PHE A 63 -5.42 -17.64 2.97
C PHE A 63 -5.32 -17.83 4.48
N GLY A 64 -4.15 -18.25 4.94
CA GLY A 64 -3.90 -18.53 6.35
C GLY A 64 -2.87 -19.63 6.56
N LYS A 65 -2.75 -20.10 7.81
CA LYS A 65 -1.78 -21.13 8.23
C LYS A 65 -2.36 -22.55 8.23
N GLY A 66 -3.63 -22.72 7.87
CA GLY A 66 -4.29 -24.02 7.80
C GLY A 66 -3.72 -24.91 6.69
N ARG A 67 -3.87 -26.23 6.84
CA ARG A 67 -3.26 -27.23 5.94
C ARG A 67 -3.64 -27.08 4.46
N LYS A 68 -4.83 -26.56 4.15
CA LYS A 68 -5.32 -26.33 2.77
C LYS A 68 -5.22 -24.87 2.33
N GLN A 69 -4.78 -23.97 3.20
CA GLN A 69 -4.69 -22.55 2.91
C GLN A 69 -3.35 -22.20 2.28
N LYS A 70 -3.36 -21.15 1.46
CA LYS A 70 -2.16 -20.54 0.90
C LYS A 70 -1.53 -19.64 1.96
N ARG A 71 -0.25 -19.87 2.26
CA ARG A 71 0.57 -18.97 3.10
C ARG A 71 1.08 -17.75 2.31
N GLY A 72 0.25 -17.23 1.43
CA GLY A 72 0.59 -16.13 0.52
C GLY A 72 0.05 -14.80 1.02
N TYR A 73 0.57 -13.73 0.43
CA TYR A 73 0.23 -12.33 0.70
C TYR A 73 0.35 -11.55 -0.62
N PRO A 74 -0.30 -10.39 -0.77
CA PRO A 74 -0.24 -9.65 -2.03
C PRO A 74 1.14 -9.04 -2.27
N GLY A 75 1.54 -8.89 -3.54
CA GLY A 75 2.69 -8.06 -3.87
C GLY A 75 2.44 -6.57 -3.62
N HIS A 76 1.19 -6.09 -3.76
CA HIS A 76 0.82 -4.74 -3.35
C HIS A 76 -0.10 -4.79 -2.12
N GLU A 77 0.42 -4.29 -1.01
CA GLU A 77 -0.29 -4.08 0.25
C GLU A 77 -1.47 -3.17 0.04
N GLU A 78 -2.57 -3.44 0.75
CA GLU A 78 -3.83 -2.70 0.71
C GLU A 78 -4.89 -3.49 1.49
N ILE A 79 -4.91 -4.81 1.30
CA ILE A 79 -5.93 -5.65 1.94
C ILE A 79 -5.82 -5.66 3.48
N GLU A 80 -4.61 -5.47 4.02
CA GLU A 80 -4.34 -5.48 5.45
C GLU A 80 -5.12 -4.37 6.18
N LEU A 81 -5.02 -3.12 5.69
CA LEU A 81 -5.72 -1.97 6.27
C LEU A 81 -7.23 -2.02 5.99
N ALA A 82 -7.62 -2.52 4.80
CA ALA A 82 -9.01 -2.67 4.41
C ALA A 82 -9.76 -3.70 5.29
N LEU A 83 -9.11 -4.84 5.60
CA LEU A 83 -9.68 -5.87 6.46
C LEU A 83 -9.90 -5.38 7.90
N VAL A 84 -9.04 -4.50 8.42
CA VAL A 84 -9.27 -3.91 9.75
C VAL A 84 -10.45 -2.94 9.73
N LYS A 85 -10.60 -2.13 8.67
CA LYS A 85 -11.83 -1.31 8.48
C LYS A 85 -13.07 -2.19 8.41
N LEU A 86 -13.02 -3.28 7.65
CA LEU A 86 -14.13 -4.24 7.55
C LEU A 86 -14.43 -4.93 8.88
N TYR A 87 -13.39 -5.27 9.66
CA TYR A 87 -13.55 -5.78 11.03
C TYR A 87 -14.30 -4.78 11.92
N ARG A 88 -13.89 -3.51 11.93
CA ARG A 88 -14.54 -2.45 12.72
C ARG A 88 -16.01 -2.27 12.33
N ALA A 89 -16.32 -2.29 11.05
CA ALA A 89 -17.69 -2.13 10.53
C ALA A 89 -18.61 -3.34 10.82
N THR A 90 -18.06 -4.53 11.03
CA THR A 90 -18.84 -5.79 11.10
C THR A 90 -18.72 -6.55 12.42
N GLY A 91 -17.70 -6.28 13.23
CA GLY A 91 -17.36 -7.04 14.43
C GLY A 91 -16.79 -8.44 14.16
N ARG A 92 -16.57 -8.83 12.89
CA ARG A 92 -16.14 -10.19 12.53
C ARG A 92 -14.63 -10.39 12.74
N ARG A 93 -14.27 -11.04 13.85
CA ARG A 93 -12.88 -11.25 14.27
C ARG A 93 -12.00 -11.92 13.20
N SER A 94 -12.57 -12.80 12.38
CA SER A 94 -11.85 -13.47 11.29
C SER A 94 -11.19 -12.51 10.30
N TYR A 95 -11.73 -11.30 10.11
CA TYR A 95 -11.13 -10.30 9.22
C TYR A 95 -9.88 -9.66 9.84
N LEU A 96 -9.92 -9.36 11.14
CA LEU A 96 -8.74 -8.90 11.88
C LEU A 96 -7.65 -9.98 11.94
N ASP A 97 -8.03 -11.24 12.18
CA ASP A 97 -7.09 -12.35 12.22
C ASP A 97 -6.42 -12.57 10.85
N LEU A 98 -7.17 -12.39 9.76
CA LEU A 98 -6.63 -12.45 8.40
C LEU A 98 -5.70 -11.25 8.09
N ALA A 99 -6.05 -10.03 8.50
CA ALA A 99 -5.18 -8.87 8.37
C ALA A 99 -3.84 -9.09 9.09
N LYS A 100 -3.91 -9.57 10.35
CA LYS A 100 -2.74 -9.94 11.13
C LYS A 100 -1.91 -11.04 10.44
N PHE A 101 -2.56 -12.04 9.86
CA PHE A 101 -1.88 -13.10 9.12
C PHE A 101 -1.05 -12.52 7.97
N PHE A 102 -1.62 -11.66 7.12
CA PHE A 102 -0.88 -11.08 5.99
C PHE A 102 0.34 -10.26 6.45
N VAL A 103 0.18 -9.45 7.50
CA VAL A 103 1.28 -8.69 8.12
C VAL A 103 2.38 -9.61 8.67
N ASP A 104 2.02 -10.66 9.40
CA ASP A 104 2.97 -11.57 10.06
C ASP A 104 3.67 -12.54 9.10
N GLU A 105 3.03 -12.85 7.97
CA GLU A 105 3.52 -13.81 6.97
C GLU A 105 4.47 -13.13 5.96
N ARG A 106 4.29 -11.82 5.72
CA ARG A 106 5.12 -11.04 4.79
C ARG A 106 6.60 -11.13 5.17
N GLY A 107 7.44 -11.45 4.19
CA GLY A 107 8.89 -11.55 4.34
C GLY A 107 9.42 -12.79 5.08
N ARG A 108 8.56 -13.74 5.45
CA ARG A 108 9.03 -15.02 5.99
C ARG A 108 9.73 -15.88 4.94
N SER A 109 10.77 -16.57 5.39
CA SER A 109 11.48 -17.58 4.62
C SER A 109 10.89 -18.99 4.82
N PRO A 110 10.85 -19.82 3.77
CA PRO A 110 11.16 -19.49 2.37
C PRO A 110 10.14 -18.51 1.76
N HIS A 111 10.61 -17.58 0.93
CA HIS A 111 9.75 -16.53 0.35
C HIS A 111 8.62 -17.14 -0.50
N TYR A 112 7.39 -16.71 -0.24
CA TYR A 112 6.22 -17.21 -0.96
C TYR A 112 6.29 -16.86 -2.46
N PHE A 113 6.72 -15.64 -2.80
CA PHE A 113 6.85 -15.19 -4.18
C PHE A 113 7.83 -16.03 -5.01
N ASP A 114 8.92 -16.53 -4.40
CA ASP A 114 9.82 -17.45 -5.08
C ASP A 114 9.13 -18.76 -5.44
N ARG A 115 8.32 -19.27 -4.51
CA ARG A 115 7.61 -20.53 -4.72
C ARG A 115 6.59 -20.38 -5.83
N GLU A 116 5.73 -19.37 -5.78
CA GLU A 116 4.72 -19.18 -6.82
C GLU A 116 5.34 -18.81 -8.18
N ALA A 117 6.44 -18.05 -8.23
CA ALA A 117 7.16 -17.78 -9.47
C ALA A 117 7.73 -19.07 -10.09
N ARG A 118 8.37 -19.93 -9.28
CA ARG A 118 8.88 -21.23 -9.75
C ARG A 118 7.76 -22.17 -10.21
N GLU A 119 6.61 -22.18 -9.53
CA GLU A 119 5.42 -22.93 -9.96
C GLU A 119 4.91 -22.47 -11.34
N ARG A 120 5.12 -21.20 -11.70
CA ARG A 120 4.81 -20.64 -13.02
C ARG A 120 5.95 -20.74 -14.04
N GLY A 121 7.12 -21.26 -13.65
CA GLY A 121 8.31 -21.30 -14.51
C GLY A 121 8.97 -19.94 -14.73
N GLU A 122 8.78 -18.99 -13.81
CA GLU A 122 9.33 -17.64 -13.87
C GLU A 122 10.54 -17.46 -12.94
N ASP A 123 11.35 -16.43 -13.22
CA ASP A 123 12.40 -15.96 -12.30
C ASP A 123 11.78 -15.29 -11.05
N PRO A 124 12.09 -15.78 -9.83
CA PRO A 124 11.70 -15.16 -8.57
C PRO A 124 12.08 -13.69 -8.42
N VAL A 125 13.23 -13.27 -8.95
CA VAL A 125 13.85 -11.95 -8.68
C VAL A 125 13.46 -10.91 -9.75
N ARG A 126 12.47 -11.22 -10.58
CA ARG A 126 11.94 -10.28 -11.57
C ARG A 126 11.35 -9.05 -10.86
N PHE A 127 11.71 -7.84 -11.33
CA PHE A 127 11.25 -6.53 -10.81
C PHE A 127 11.76 -6.11 -9.43
N GLY A 128 13.06 -5.83 -9.33
CA GLY A 128 13.58 -4.94 -8.28
C GLY A 128 13.77 -5.57 -6.89
N GLY A 129 13.68 -6.89 -6.76
CA GLY A 129 13.92 -7.64 -5.52
C GLY A 129 12.71 -7.70 -4.58
N HIS A 130 12.81 -8.49 -3.51
CA HIS A 130 11.74 -8.61 -2.51
C HIS A 130 11.51 -7.33 -1.70
N ASP A 131 12.49 -6.43 -1.66
CA ASP A 131 12.40 -5.12 -1.03
C ASP A 131 11.40 -4.21 -1.73
N TYR A 132 11.24 -4.32 -3.06
CA TYR A 132 10.20 -3.62 -3.81
C TYR A 132 8.78 -3.84 -3.22
N PHE A 133 8.53 -5.04 -2.71
CA PHE A 133 7.27 -5.48 -2.09
C PHE A 133 7.31 -5.51 -0.56
N GLN A 134 8.32 -4.89 0.07
CA GLN A 134 8.54 -4.92 1.53
C GLN A 134 8.52 -6.35 2.10
N ALA A 135 8.99 -7.32 1.32
CA ALA A 135 8.96 -8.75 1.62
C ALA A 135 10.36 -9.36 1.69
N HIS A 136 11.39 -8.53 1.79
CA HIS A 136 12.79 -8.97 1.97
C HIS A 136 13.07 -9.49 3.38
N LEU A 137 12.34 -8.98 4.39
CA LEU A 137 12.41 -9.40 5.79
C LEU A 137 11.02 -9.35 6.43
N PRO A 138 10.78 -10.12 7.51
CA PRO A 138 9.60 -9.94 8.35
C PRO A 138 9.45 -8.47 8.78
N VAL A 139 8.22 -7.96 8.79
CA VAL A 139 7.98 -6.51 8.98
C VAL A 139 8.53 -5.96 10.31
N ARG A 140 8.66 -6.80 11.34
CA ARG A 140 9.25 -6.43 12.64
C ARG A 140 10.77 -6.34 12.63
N GLU A 141 11.40 -6.87 11.59
CA GLU A 141 12.87 -6.89 11.40
C GLU A 141 13.34 -5.84 10.38
N GLN A 142 12.42 -5.17 9.67
CA GLN A 142 12.77 -4.10 8.72
C GLN A 142 13.22 -2.84 9.47
N GLU A 143 14.41 -2.34 9.15
CA GLU A 143 15.03 -1.17 9.81
C GLU A 143 14.82 0.15 9.07
N THR A 144 14.62 0.11 7.76
CA THR A 144 14.42 1.28 6.89
C THR A 144 13.23 1.08 5.94
N ALA A 145 12.64 2.18 5.48
CA ALA A 145 11.57 2.16 4.49
C ALA A 145 12.15 1.94 3.10
N GLU A 146 11.95 0.74 2.54
CA GLU A 146 12.52 0.30 1.27
C GLU A 146 11.43 0.04 0.21
N GLY A 147 11.85 -0.03 -1.04
CA GLY A 147 10.97 -0.38 -2.16
C GLY A 147 9.89 0.66 -2.44
N HIS A 148 8.84 0.22 -3.12
CA HIS A 148 7.80 1.10 -3.65
C HIS A 148 7.09 1.90 -2.56
N ALA A 149 6.97 3.22 -2.74
CA ALA A 149 6.55 4.13 -1.67
C ALA A 149 5.09 3.94 -1.22
N VAL A 150 4.15 3.74 -2.17
CA VAL A 150 2.73 3.50 -1.84
C VAL A 150 2.55 2.19 -1.07
N ARG A 151 3.05 1.07 -1.63
CA ARG A 151 3.10 -0.26 -1.01
C ARG A 151 3.56 -0.20 0.44
N ALA A 152 4.73 0.41 0.67
CA ALA A 152 5.29 0.58 2.00
C ALA A 152 4.33 1.33 2.94
N CYS A 153 3.78 2.47 2.54
CA CYS A 153 2.90 3.24 3.43
C CYS A 153 1.53 2.59 3.65
N TYR A 154 0.98 1.85 2.67
CA TYR A 154 -0.22 1.02 2.88
C TYR A 154 0.07 -0.13 3.84
N LEU A 155 1.22 -0.78 3.73
CA LEU A 155 1.67 -1.78 4.70
C LEU A 155 1.74 -1.18 6.11
N TYR A 156 2.40 -0.04 6.27
CA TYR A 156 2.60 0.59 7.59
C TYR A 156 1.27 1.06 8.20
N ALA A 157 0.34 1.54 7.38
CA ALA A 157 -1.02 1.80 7.81
C ALA A 157 -1.73 0.52 8.30
N GLY A 158 -1.65 -0.58 7.56
CA GLY A 158 -2.19 -1.87 7.99
C GLY A 158 -1.53 -2.42 9.26
N MET A 159 -0.22 -2.25 9.41
CA MET A 159 0.54 -2.63 10.61
C MET A 159 0.07 -1.84 11.84
N ALA A 160 -0.11 -0.53 11.71
CA ALA A 160 -0.59 0.34 12.79
C ALA A 160 -2.01 -0.09 13.22
N ASP A 161 -2.91 -0.30 12.25
CA ASP A 161 -4.26 -0.80 12.51
C ASP A 161 -4.25 -2.14 13.27
N VAL A 162 -3.45 -3.11 12.82
CA VAL A 162 -3.32 -4.41 13.50
C VAL A 162 -2.73 -4.27 14.89
N ALA A 163 -1.71 -3.43 15.06
CA ALA A 163 -1.08 -3.19 16.36
C ALA A 163 -2.09 -2.60 17.37
N ALA A 164 -2.93 -1.65 16.93
CA ALA A 164 -3.98 -1.06 17.76
C ALA A 164 -5.02 -2.08 18.21
N GLU A 165 -5.56 -2.87 17.28
CA GLU A 165 -6.65 -3.82 17.55
C GLU A 165 -6.20 -5.06 18.33
N THR A 166 -4.91 -5.40 18.28
CA THR A 166 -4.36 -6.60 18.94
C THR A 166 -3.52 -6.29 20.18
N GLY A 167 -3.16 -5.03 20.41
CA GLY A 167 -2.23 -4.64 21.48
C GLY A 167 -0.79 -5.07 21.23
N ASP A 168 -0.41 -5.35 19.97
CA ASP A 168 0.92 -5.80 19.59
C ASP A 168 1.95 -4.66 19.67
N ARG A 169 2.68 -4.63 20.80
CA ARG A 169 3.67 -3.59 21.08
C ARG A 169 4.90 -3.66 20.17
N GLU A 170 5.31 -4.84 19.74
CA GLU A 170 6.46 -5.00 18.84
C GLU A 170 6.14 -4.42 17.46
N LEU A 171 4.92 -4.66 16.98
CA LEU A 171 4.46 -4.12 15.71
C LEU A 171 4.33 -2.59 15.75
N LEU A 172 3.87 -2.02 16.88
CA LEU A 172 3.88 -0.57 17.09
C LEU A 172 5.30 0.01 17.09
N VAL A 173 6.27 -0.66 17.71
CA VAL A 173 7.69 -0.25 17.67
C VAL A 173 8.21 -0.24 16.24
N ALA A 174 7.87 -1.27 15.44
CA ALA A 174 8.23 -1.31 14.02
C ALA A 174 7.60 -0.13 13.24
N CYS A 175 6.32 0.19 13.49
CA CYS A 175 5.66 1.37 12.88
C CYS A 175 6.39 2.66 13.22
N ARG A 176 6.73 2.90 14.50
CA ARG A 176 7.49 4.09 14.93
C ARG A 176 8.85 4.18 14.25
N ARG A 177 9.54 3.05 14.05
CA ARG A 177 10.81 2.99 13.35
C ARG A 177 10.67 3.37 11.87
N MET A 178 9.69 2.80 11.16
CA MET A 178 9.42 3.15 9.76
C MET A 178 9.03 4.61 9.62
N TRP A 179 8.15 5.09 10.50
CA TRP A 179 7.76 6.50 10.56
C TRP A 179 8.99 7.40 10.66
N LYS A 180 9.84 7.17 11.67
CA LYS A 180 11.06 7.95 11.90
C LYS A 180 11.99 7.95 10.69
N ASN A 181 12.22 6.78 10.08
CA ASN A 181 13.08 6.70 8.89
C ASN A 181 12.53 7.52 7.71
N ILE A 182 11.23 7.41 7.43
CA ILE A 182 10.58 8.20 6.37
C ILE A 182 10.71 9.69 6.69
N THR A 183 10.21 10.12 7.83
CA THR A 183 9.97 11.56 8.08
C THR A 183 11.22 12.35 8.39
N GLU A 184 12.26 11.70 8.93
CA GLU A 184 13.53 12.37 9.26
C GLU A 184 14.56 12.27 8.13
N LYS A 185 14.45 11.29 7.23
CA LYS A 185 15.53 10.98 6.28
C LYS A 185 15.12 10.79 4.84
N ARG A 186 13.87 10.40 4.56
CA ARG A 186 13.42 9.99 3.20
C ARG A 186 12.12 10.67 2.77
N MET A 187 11.82 11.85 3.32
CA MET A 187 10.65 12.67 3.00
C MET A 187 11.09 14.05 2.50
N TYR A 188 10.52 14.46 1.37
CA TYR A 188 10.74 15.79 0.81
C TYR A 188 10.04 16.88 1.63
N ILE A 189 10.48 18.14 1.51
CA ILE A 189 9.94 19.27 2.29
C ILE A 189 8.42 19.45 2.15
N HIS A 190 7.87 19.13 0.98
CA HIS A 190 6.43 19.20 0.67
C HIS A 190 5.62 17.95 1.11
N GLY A 191 6.21 17.00 1.84
CA GLY A 191 5.53 15.79 2.32
C GLY A 191 5.44 14.63 1.31
N GLY A 192 5.93 14.81 0.09
CA GLY A 192 6.12 13.70 -0.87
C GLY A 192 7.23 12.73 -0.45
N ILE A 193 7.10 11.48 -0.87
CA ILE A 193 8.01 10.36 -0.59
C ILE A 193 8.23 9.54 -1.87
N GLY A 194 9.36 8.84 -1.94
CA GLY A 194 9.81 8.15 -3.15
C GLY A 194 10.74 9.04 -3.97
N SER A 195 12.02 8.73 -3.94
CA SER A 195 13.11 9.52 -4.54
C SER A 195 13.53 9.02 -5.91
N SER A 196 13.13 7.81 -6.30
CA SER A 196 13.47 7.24 -7.60
C SER A 196 12.23 6.87 -8.42
N ARG A 197 12.27 7.24 -9.69
CA ARG A 197 11.27 6.86 -10.70
C ARG A 197 11.35 5.38 -11.05
N PHE A 198 12.55 4.80 -10.93
CA PHE A 198 12.72 3.37 -11.15
C PHE A 198 12.14 2.59 -9.97
N GLY A 199 10.98 1.97 -10.19
CA GLY A 199 10.26 1.25 -9.15
C GLY A 199 9.53 2.15 -8.15
N GLU A 200 9.42 3.45 -8.42
CA GLU A 200 8.56 4.38 -7.66
C GLU A 200 8.85 4.29 -6.15
N ARG A 201 10.14 4.23 -5.82
CA ARG A 201 10.65 3.67 -4.56
C ARG A 201 11.40 4.68 -3.70
N PHE A 202 11.52 4.32 -2.43
CA PHE A 202 12.58 4.82 -1.56
C PHE A 202 13.96 4.35 -2.05
N THR A 203 14.96 5.21 -1.88
CA THR A 203 16.37 4.89 -2.16
C THR A 203 17.15 4.70 -0.85
N ILE A 204 17.96 5.69 -0.44
CA ILE A 204 18.77 5.65 0.77
C ILE A 204 18.50 6.89 1.63
N ASP A 205 18.96 6.85 2.88
CA ASP A 205 18.81 7.97 3.80
C ASP A 205 19.44 9.25 3.21
N TYR A 206 18.68 10.35 3.24
CA TYR A 206 19.04 11.69 2.76
C TYR A 206 19.22 11.84 1.24
N ASP A 207 18.90 10.81 0.45
CA ASP A 207 18.84 10.92 -1.01
C ASP A 207 17.50 11.50 -1.47
N LEU A 208 17.46 12.84 -1.55
CA LEU A 208 16.26 13.64 -1.87
C LEU A 208 16.53 14.63 -3.02
N PRO A 209 16.83 14.15 -4.25
CA PRO A 209 17.08 15.02 -5.40
C PRO A 209 15.79 15.75 -5.85
N ASN A 210 15.83 17.08 -5.90
CA ASN A 210 14.64 17.88 -6.22
C ASN A 210 14.13 17.71 -7.66
N GLU A 211 15.04 17.53 -8.62
CA GLU A 211 14.71 17.37 -10.04
C GLU A 211 14.27 15.95 -10.36
N GLU A 212 14.90 14.95 -9.74
CA GLU A 212 14.65 13.53 -10.03
C GLU A 212 13.58 12.90 -9.14
N ALA A 213 13.04 13.66 -8.19
CA ALA A 213 11.99 13.24 -7.27
C ALA A 213 10.86 12.50 -8.01
N TYR A 214 10.41 11.38 -7.44
CA TYR A 214 9.15 10.78 -7.90
C TYR A 214 7.98 11.40 -7.15
N ALA A 215 8.05 11.39 -5.81
CA ALA A 215 7.10 12.06 -4.91
C ALA A 215 5.64 11.85 -5.36
N GLU A 216 5.26 10.58 -5.54
CA GLU A 216 3.98 10.22 -6.12
C GLU A 216 2.81 10.77 -5.29
N THR A 217 1.77 11.29 -5.97
CA THR A 217 0.55 11.77 -5.30
C THR A 217 -0.07 10.69 -4.40
N CYS A 218 -0.16 9.44 -4.88
CA CYS A 218 -0.68 8.31 -4.08
C CYS A 218 0.18 8.02 -2.87
N ALA A 219 1.51 8.19 -2.96
CA ALA A 219 2.40 7.92 -1.83
C ALA A 219 2.25 8.98 -0.73
N ALA A 220 2.00 10.24 -1.09
CA ALA A 220 1.63 11.27 -0.12
C ALA A 220 0.28 10.99 0.56
N ILE A 221 -0.73 10.49 -0.19
CA ILE A 221 -2.01 10.06 0.38
C ILE A 221 -1.81 8.86 1.34
N ALA A 222 -1.01 7.87 0.93
CA ALA A 222 -0.66 6.73 1.75
C ALA A 222 0.06 7.14 3.05
N LEU A 223 0.95 8.14 2.99
CA LEU A 223 1.59 8.71 4.17
C LEU A 223 0.57 9.37 5.12
N VAL A 224 -0.45 10.07 4.59
CA VAL A 224 -1.56 10.60 5.39
C VAL A 224 -2.34 9.48 6.07
N PHE A 225 -2.61 8.36 5.37
CA PHE A 225 -3.27 7.20 5.96
C PHE A 225 -2.47 6.56 7.10
N PHE A 226 -1.15 6.50 6.94
CA PHE A 226 -0.26 6.02 8.00
C PHE A 226 -0.21 6.99 9.18
N ALA A 227 -0.04 8.29 8.91
CA ALA A 227 -0.02 9.35 9.92
C ALA A 227 -1.31 9.37 10.75
N HIS A 228 -2.46 9.22 10.11
CA HIS A 228 -3.77 9.22 10.77
C HIS A 228 -3.87 8.12 11.83
N ARG A 229 -3.36 6.93 11.52
CA ARG A 229 -3.36 5.81 12.47
C ARG A 229 -2.35 6.03 13.58
N MET A 230 -1.17 6.56 13.26
CA MET A 230 -0.17 6.88 14.28
C MET A 230 -0.68 7.92 15.29
N VAL A 231 -1.37 8.98 14.86
CA VAL A 231 -2.02 9.96 15.78
C VAL A 231 -3.00 9.29 16.75
N GLN A 232 -3.76 8.31 16.26
CA GLN A 232 -4.76 7.60 17.08
C GLN A 232 -4.13 6.66 18.12
N MET A 233 -2.92 6.17 17.85
CA MET A 233 -2.19 5.23 18.71
C MET A 233 -1.19 5.89 19.65
N ASP A 234 -0.64 7.02 19.22
CA ASP A 234 0.45 7.72 19.88
C ASP A 234 0.22 9.23 19.77
N THR A 235 0.01 9.88 20.91
CA THR A 235 -0.37 11.30 20.99
C THR A 235 0.85 12.21 20.84
N ASP A 236 1.61 12.00 19.76
CA ASP A 236 2.73 12.85 19.38
C ASP A 236 2.32 13.76 18.21
N ARG A 237 2.56 15.06 18.37
CA ARG A 237 2.22 16.08 17.37
C ARG A 237 2.91 15.83 16.02
N GLN A 238 4.07 15.17 16.00
CA GLN A 238 4.84 14.94 14.78
C GLN A 238 4.02 14.26 13.68
N TYR A 239 3.09 13.39 14.07
CA TYR A 239 2.21 12.69 13.13
C TYR A 239 1.22 13.65 12.46
N SER A 240 0.64 14.57 13.22
CA SER A 240 -0.28 15.59 12.70
C SER A 240 0.47 16.64 11.87
N ASP A 241 1.67 17.04 12.28
CA ASP A 241 2.51 18.01 11.54
C ASP A 241 2.86 17.47 10.13
N VAL A 242 3.18 16.17 10.02
CA VAL A 242 3.46 15.52 8.72
C VAL A 242 2.19 15.33 7.90
N MET A 243 1.08 14.98 8.54
CA MET A 243 -0.22 14.88 7.87
C MET A 243 -0.62 16.22 7.24
N GLU A 244 -0.53 17.31 7.99
CA GLU A 244 -0.78 18.67 7.51
C GLU A 244 0.14 19.00 6.33
N ARG A 245 1.45 18.75 6.47
CA ARG A 245 2.43 19.00 5.41
C ARG A 245 2.04 18.32 4.09
N ALA A 246 1.65 17.05 4.11
CA ALA A 246 1.23 16.34 2.91
C ALA A 246 -0.10 16.87 2.35
N LEU A 247 -1.08 17.12 3.21
CA LEU A 247 -2.43 17.62 2.85
C LEU A 247 -2.42 19.00 2.21
N TYR A 248 -1.49 19.88 2.61
CA TYR A 248 -1.43 21.26 2.10
C TYR A 248 -0.37 21.47 1.01
N ASN A 249 0.44 20.46 0.68
CA ASN A 249 1.50 20.61 -0.31
C ASN A 249 1.46 19.53 -1.41
N CYS A 250 2.05 18.35 -1.18
CA CYS A 250 2.20 17.33 -2.23
C CYS A 250 0.86 16.82 -2.79
N ILE A 251 -0.14 16.57 -1.93
CA ILE A 251 -1.45 16.06 -2.37
C ILE A 251 -2.17 17.06 -3.31
N PRO A 252 -2.39 18.33 -2.92
CA PRO A 252 -3.06 19.29 -3.80
C PRO A 252 -2.19 19.67 -5.01
N ALA A 253 -0.86 19.54 -4.95
CA ALA A 253 -0.01 19.69 -6.13
C ALA A 253 -0.37 18.66 -7.22
N GLY A 254 -0.82 17.47 -6.83
CA GLY A 254 -1.28 16.39 -7.70
C GLY A 254 -2.52 16.70 -8.55
N VAL A 255 -3.26 17.78 -8.29
CA VAL A 255 -4.52 18.10 -8.98
C VAL A 255 -4.60 19.57 -9.39
N SER A 256 -5.21 19.84 -10.54
CA SER A 256 -5.48 21.21 -11.02
C SER A 256 -6.62 21.86 -10.22
N LEU A 257 -6.66 23.20 -10.21
CA LEU A 257 -7.67 23.95 -9.45
C LEU A 257 -9.11 23.65 -9.89
N ASP A 258 -9.32 23.26 -11.15
CA ASP A 258 -10.63 22.85 -11.68
C ASP A 258 -10.93 21.35 -11.50
N GLY A 259 -9.97 20.57 -10.98
CA GLY A 259 -10.12 19.15 -10.74
C GLY A 259 -10.07 18.25 -11.98
N THR A 260 -9.68 18.76 -13.15
CA THR A 260 -9.77 18.01 -14.43
C THR A 260 -8.46 17.38 -14.91
N ARG A 261 -7.34 17.86 -14.38
CA ARG A 261 -5.98 17.42 -14.75
C ARG A 261 -5.15 17.12 -13.51
N PHE A 262 -4.27 16.14 -13.62
CA PHE A 262 -3.51 15.58 -12.52
C PHE A 262 -2.02 15.50 -12.80
N PHE A 263 -1.21 15.50 -11.75
CA PHE A 263 0.15 15.00 -11.74
C PHE A 263 0.19 13.64 -11.07
N TYR A 264 1.05 12.77 -11.60
CA TYR A 264 1.40 11.52 -10.95
C TYR A 264 2.67 11.73 -10.12
N ASP A 265 3.73 12.26 -10.75
CA ASP A 265 5.01 12.60 -10.12
C ASP A 265 4.99 14.09 -9.71
N ASN A 266 5.46 14.44 -8.50
CA ASN A 266 5.47 15.82 -8.00
C ASN A 266 6.90 16.32 -7.78
N TYR A 267 7.52 16.89 -8.82
CA TYR A 267 8.90 17.40 -8.75
C TYR A 267 9.02 18.67 -7.89
N LEU A 268 10.17 18.85 -7.21
CA LEU A 268 10.48 20.07 -6.44
C LEU A 268 11.26 21.10 -7.26
N ALA A 269 11.90 20.66 -8.34
CA ALA A 269 12.50 21.51 -9.36
C ALA A 269 12.16 20.95 -10.75
N SER A 270 11.74 21.80 -11.68
CA SER A 270 11.38 21.39 -13.03
C SER A 270 11.97 22.34 -14.06
N PHE A 271 12.62 21.76 -15.06
CA PHE A 271 13.14 22.45 -16.23
C PHE A 271 12.42 21.90 -17.46
N PRO A 272 11.28 22.48 -17.89
CA PRO A 272 10.42 21.89 -18.93
C PRO A 272 11.13 21.39 -20.19
N GLY A 273 12.20 22.06 -20.62
CA GLY A 273 12.99 21.68 -21.79
C GLY A 273 13.81 20.39 -21.64
N SER A 274 14.11 19.94 -20.41
CA SER A 274 14.90 18.73 -20.13
C SER A 274 14.08 17.45 -20.07
N HIS A 275 12.77 17.55 -19.79
CA HIS A 275 11.91 16.38 -19.50
C HIS A 275 11.93 15.33 -20.64
N ARG A 276 12.04 15.78 -21.89
CA ARG A 276 12.15 14.89 -23.07
C ARG A 276 13.43 14.05 -23.12
N PHE A 277 14.45 14.41 -22.34
CA PHE A 277 15.76 13.74 -22.30
C PHE A 277 16.00 12.96 -21.01
N THR A 278 15.35 13.35 -19.91
CA THR A 278 15.46 12.73 -18.59
C THR A 278 14.39 11.65 -18.34
N GLY A 279 13.45 11.51 -19.28
CA GLY A 279 12.31 10.61 -19.18
C GLY A 279 11.22 11.08 -18.22
N GLN A 280 11.35 12.28 -17.62
CA GLN A 280 10.36 12.86 -16.71
C GLN A 280 8.99 12.96 -17.39
N LYS A 281 7.90 12.82 -16.62
CA LYS A 281 6.55 13.04 -17.14
C LYS A 281 6.41 14.49 -17.59
N PRO A 282 5.46 14.81 -18.49
CA PRO A 282 5.23 16.18 -18.93
C PRO A 282 5.19 17.20 -17.76
N PRO A 283 5.78 18.39 -17.91
CA PRO A 283 5.85 19.41 -16.85
C PRO A 283 4.49 20.10 -16.58
N VAL A 284 3.41 19.56 -17.12
CA VAL A 284 2.03 20.04 -16.99
C VAL A 284 1.13 18.87 -16.65
N ARG A 285 0.07 19.16 -15.88
CA ARG A 285 -0.93 18.15 -15.50
C ARG A 285 -1.66 17.61 -16.72
N GLN A 286 -2.06 16.34 -16.66
CA GLN A 286 -2.73 15.60 -17.74
C GLN A 286 -4.10 15.09 -17.28
N GLU A 287 -5.03 14.86 -18.22
CA GLU A 287 -6.39 14.39 -17.89
C GLU A 287 -6.39 12.99 -17.25
N TRP A 288 -5.56 12.08 -17.76
CA TRP A 288 -5.50 10.72 -17.26
C TRP A 288 -4.11 10.09 -17.41
N PHE A 289 -3.86 9.08 -16.60
CA PHE A 289 -2.69 8.22 -16.67
C PHE A 289 -3.16 6.80 -16.98
N GLY A 290 -2.84 6.32 -18.18
CA GLY A 290 -3.11 4.95 -18.62
C GLY A 290 -1.97 4.50 -19.53
N GLY A 291 -1.50 3.28 -19.32
CA GLY A 291 -0.51 2.62 -20.18
C GLY A 291 -1.12 2.19 -21.51
#